data_AF-A0A9D9NC21-F1
#
_entry.id   AF-A0A9D9NC21-F1
#
_cell.length_a   1.000
_cell.length_b   1.000
_cell.length_c   1.000
_cell.angle_alpha   90.00
_cell.angle_beta   90.00
_cell.angle_gamma   90.00
#
_symmetry.space_group_name_H-M   'P 1'
#
loop_
_entity.id
_entity.type
_entity.pdbx_description
1 polymer ?
#
loop_
_entity_poly.entity_id
_entity_poly.type
_entity_poly.pdbx_seq_one_letter_code
_entity_poly.pdbx_strand_id
1 'polypeptide(L)'
;MEKKHIVDMHAWPRQEHYRYFGELDDPYFGITAKADFTSCYMQSKQDGASFFLYSLHKILRAANAIDEFRYRVEDGNIVLYDLIGASPTIGREDGSFGFGVFEYHEDRLMMSVSVELNHGLADGYHVAQFFRLLNML
;
A
#
# COMPACT_ATOMS: atom_id res chain seq x y z
N MET A 1 16.23 1.77 9.33
CA MET A 1 16.11 2.66 8.15
C MET A 1 15.77 1.78 6.97
N GLU A 2 14.60 2.01 6.35
CA GLU A 2 14.18 1.26 5.17
C GLU A 2 15.17 1.52 4.03
N LYS A 3 15.65 0.45 3.39
CA LYS A 3 16.56 0.54 2.24
C LYS A 3 15.76 1.00 1.03
N LYS A 4 16.33 1.89 0.23
CA LYS A 4 15.71 2.44 -0.99
C LYS A 4 16.76 2.71 -2.04
N HIS A 5 16.32 2.85 -3.28
CA HIS A 5 17.18 3.18 -4.40
C HIS A 5 16.52 4.24 -5.30
N ILE A 6 17.35 5.11 -5.90
CA ILE A 6 16.88 6.10 -6.88
C ILE A 6 16.60 5.35 -8.18
N VAL A 7 15.46 5.65 -8.81
CA VAL A 7 15.07 5.09 -10.10
C VAL A 7 15.81 5.83 -11.22
N ASP A 8 16.48 5.09 -12.11
CA ASP A 8 17.01 5.67 -13.33
C ASP A 8 15.86 6.02 -14.27
N MET A 9 15.53 7.31 -14.32
CA MET A 9 14.47 7.83 -15.16
C MET A 9 14.69 7.53 -16.65
N HIS A 10 15.92 7.37 -17.14
CA HIS A 10 16.19 7.05 -18.55
C HIS A 10 15.92 5.59 -18.91
N ALA A 11 15.95 4.69 -17.93
CA ALA A 11 15.66 3.27 -18.09
C ALA A 11 14.24 2.89 -17.64
N TRP A 12 13.53 3.76 -16.92
CA TRP A 12 12.24 3.44 -16.31
C TRP A 12 11.07 3.46 -17.33
N PRO A 13 10.37 2.34 -17.56
CA PRO A 13 9.31 2.25 -18.58
C PRO A 13 8.13 3.21 -18.40
N ARG A 14 7.91 3.71 -17.17
CA ARG A 14 6.82 4.65 -16.86
C ARG A 14 7.23 6.13 -16.99
N GLN A 15 8.45 6.46 -17.42
CA GLN A 15 8.96 7.84 -17.48
C GLN A 15 8.00 8.82 -18.20
N GLU A 16 7.47 8.43 -19.36
CA GLU A 16 6.55 9.28 -20.14
C GLU A 16 5.19 9.45 -19.46
N HIS A 17 4.66 8.38 -18.86
CA HIS A 17 3.42 8.42 -18.09
C HIS A 17 3.56 9.33 -16.86
N TYR A 18 4.66 9.21 -16.11
CA TYR A 18 4.93 10.06 -14.96
C TYR A 18 5.03 11.53 -15.34
N ARG A 19 5.71 11.87 -16.45
CA ARG A 19 5.75 13.25 -16.97
C ARG A 19 4.34 13.77 -17.29
N TYR A 20 3.58 13.03 -18.08
CA TYR A 20 2.24 13.44 -18.52
C TYR A 20 1.28 13.66 -17.34
N PHE A 21 1.18 12.70 -16.41
CA PHE A 21 0.29 12.85 -15.26
C PHE A 21 0.83 13.84 -14.23
N GLY A 22 2.16 13.98 -14.09
CA GLY A 22 2.77 14.94 -13.16
C GLY A 22 2.58 16.41 -13.53
N GLU A 23 2.12 16.72 -14.75
CA GLU A 23 1.74 18.06 -15.21
C GLU A 23 0.27 18.43 -14.90
N LEU A 24 -0.52 17.50 -14.35
CA LEU A 24 -1.92 17.74 -13.99
C LEU A 24 -2.06 18.34 -12.58
N ASP A 25 -3.04 19.25 -12.40
CA ASP A 25 -3.38 19.84 -11.10
C ASP A 25 -3.82 18.79 -10.06
N ASP A 26 -4.50 17.73 -10.52
CA ASP A 26 -4.95 16.59 -9.72
C ASP A 26 -4.65 15.26 -10.44
N PRO A 27 -3.51 14.60 -10.10
CA PRO A 27 -3.11 13.32 -10.68
C PRO A 27 -3.57 12.11 -9.85
N TYR A 28 -4.60 12.23 -9.02
CA TYR A 28 -5.09 11.15 -8.16
C TYR A 28 -6.33 10.45 -8.73
N PHE A 29 -6.48 9.17 -8.39
CA PHE A 29 -7.68 8.39 -8.72
C PHE A 29 -7.97 7.37 -7.61
N GLY A 30 -9.26 7.05 -7.43
CA GLY A 30 -9.72 6.08 -6.45
C GLY A 30 -10.53 4.95 -7.08
N ILE A 31 -10.32 3.72 -6.61
CA ILE A 31 -11.12 2.54 -6.98
C ILE A 31 -11.67 1.89 -5.71
N THR A 32 -12.98 1.74 -5.64
CA THR A 32 -13.65 0.97 -4.57
C THR A 32 -14.10 -0.39 -5.12
N ALA A 33 -13.58 -1.46 -4.55
CA ALA A 33 -13.96 -2.84 -4.85
C ALA A 33 -14.42 -3.57 -3.59
N LYS A 34 -15.31 -4.55 -3.74
CA LYS A 34 -15.62 -5.50 -2.66
C LYS A 34 -14.54 -6.57 -2.61
N ALA A 35 -13.72 -6.55 -1.57
CA ALA A 35 -12.78 -7.62 -1.26
C ALA A 35 -13.41 -8.59 -0.23
N ASP A 36 -13.24 -9.89 -0.43
CA ASP A 36 -13.76 -10.91 0.48
C ASP A 36 -12.71 -11.25 1.55
N PHE A 37 -12.99 -10.82 2.79
CA PHE A 37 -12.14 -11.08 3.95
C PHE A 37 -12.63 -12.26 4.79
N THR A 38 -13.56 -13.10 4.32
CA THR A 38 -14.16 -14.19 5.11
C THR A 38 -13.12 -15.17 5.65
N SER A 39 -12.26 -15.72 4.79
CA SER A 39 -11.18 -16.64 5.21
C SER A 39 -10.19 -15.96 6.16
N CYS A 40 -9.85 -14.69 5.88
CA CYS A 40 -8.98 -13.86 6.69
C CYS A 40 -9.54 -13.67 8.11
N TYR A 41 -10.83 -13.30 8.21
CA TYR A 41 -11.55 -13.16 9.47
C TYR A 41 -11.62 -14.48 10.25
N MET A 42 -11.99 -15.57 9.58
CA MET A 42 -12.09 -16.91 10.18
C MET A 42 -10.75 -17.35 10.79
N GLN A 43 -9.65 -17.20 10.04
CA GLN A 43 -8.30 -17.51 10.51
C GLN A 43 -7.92 -16.65 11.73
N SER A 44 -8.21 -15.34 11.70
CA SER A 44 -7.96 -14.46 12.85
C SER A 44 -8.62 -14.95 14.15
N LYS A 45 -9.82 -15.53 14.05
CA LYS A 45 -10.56 -16.05 15.22
C LYS A 45 -10.03 -17.39 15.70
N GLN A 46 -9.54 -18.23 14.79
CA GLN A 46 -8.88 -19.49 15.14
C GLN A 46 -7.55 -19.24 15.86
N ASP A 47 -6.78 -18.25 15.40
CA ASP A 47 -5.47 -17.90 15.97
C ASP A 47 -5.55 -17.02 17.23
N GLY A 48 -6.76 -16.64 17.67
CA GLY A 48 -6.98 -15.74 18.80
C GLY A 48 -6.51 -14.30 18.55
N ALA A 49 -6.28 -13.92 17.29
CA ALA A 49 -5.77 -12.61 16.89
C ALA A 49 -6.87 -11.54 16.76
N SER A 50 -6.49 -10.27 16.93
CA SER A 50 -7.36 -9.14 16.59
C SER A 50 -7.63 -9.15 15.08
N PHE A 51 -8.87 -9.02 14.61
CA PHE A 51 -9.13 -8.94 13.16
C PHE A 51 -8.66 -7.62 12.53
N PHE A 52 -8.62 -6.53 13.31
CA PHE A 52 -7.88 -5.35 12.87
C PHE A 52 -6.44 -5.79 12.66
N LEU A 53 -5.73 -6.29 13.69
CA LEU A 53 -4.45 -6.97 13.50
C LEU A 53 -4.56 -8.35 12.79
N TYR A 54 -5.53 -8.54 11.87
CA TYR A 54 -5.56 -9.60 10.86
C TYR A 54 -6.05 -9.14 9.45
N SER A 55 -5.63 -7.97 8.94
CA SER A 55 -5.70 -7.58 7.50
C SER A 55 -4.46 -6.86 6.81
N LEU A 56 -3.72 -5.92 7.44
CA LEU A 56 -2.65 -4.96 7.00
C LEU A 56 -1.41 -5.56 6.50
N HIS A 57 -1.11 -6.77 6.91
CA HIS A 57 0.08 -7.45 6.49
C HIS A 57 -0.23 -8.43 5.38
N LYS A 58 -1.45 -8.95 5.24
CA LYS A 58 -1.90 -9.46 3.93
C LYS A 58 -1.91 -8.33 2.92
N ILE A 59 -2.41 -7.16 3.33
CA ILE A 59 -2.40 -5.95 2.52
C ILE A 59 -0.97 -5.43 2.28
N LEU A 60 -0.16 -5.16 3.30
CA LEU A 60 1.21 -4.66 3.14
C LEU A 60 2.05 -5.68 2.41
N ARG A 61 1.81 -6.98 2.53
CA ARG A 61 2.44 -7.99 1.69
C ARG A 61 2.01 -7.86 0.23
N ALA A 62 0.71 -7.69 -0.04
CA ALA A 62 0.22 -7.41 -1.40
C ALA A 62 0.72 -6.07 -1.97
N ALA A 63 0.88 -5.03 -1.14
CA ALA A 63 1.39 -3.71 -1.52
C ALA A 63 2.91 -3.75 -1.72
N ASN A 64 3.66 -4.42 -0.84
CA ASN A 64 5.10 -4.58 -0.96
C ASN A 64 5.49 -5.53 -2.11
N ALA A 65 4.60 -6.41 -2.53
CA ALA A 65 4.76 -7.23 -3.74
C ALA A 65 4.58 -6.44 -5.05
N ILE A 66 4.30 -5.13 -5.00
CA ILE A 66 4.08 -4.26 -6.14
C ILE A 66 4.96 -3.01 -6.02
N ASP A 67 5.91 -2.85 -6.94
CA ASP A 67 6.88 -1.77 -6.97
C ASP A 67 6.19 -0.39 -7.03
N GLU A 68 5.10 -0.30 -7.79
CA GLU A 68 4.31 0.91 -7.99
C GLU A 68 3.74 1.49 -6.69
N PHE A 69 3.52 0.66 -5.67
CA PHE A 69 2.99 1.09 -4.37
C PHE A 69 4.12 1.57 -3.43
N ARG A 70 5.37 1.23 -3.76
CA ARG A 70 6.59 1.53 -3.00
C ARG A 70 7.38 2.73 -3.57
N TYR A 71 7.01 3.27 -4.73
CA TYR A 71 7.61 4.52 -5.24
C TYR A 71 7.21 5.73 -4.38
N ARG A 72 8.14 6.67 -4.19
CA ARG A 72 7.91 8.00 -3.61
C ARG A 72 8.63 9.07 -4.44
N VAL A 73 8.16 10.32 -4.35
CA VAL A 73 8.85 11.49 -4.88
C VAL A 73 9.60 12.17 -3.74
N GLU A 74 10.92 12.26 -3.84
CA GLU A 74 11.78 12.84 -2.80
C GLU A 74 12.86 13.72 -3.44
N ASP A 75 12.95 14.98 -3.03
CA ASP A 75 13.90 15.98 -3.56
C ASP A 75 13.92 16.06 -5.10
N GLY A 76 12.74 15.89 -5.73
CA GLY A 76 12.56 15.87 -7.18
C GLY A 76 12.90 14.55 -7.89
N ASN A 77 13.36 13.54 -7.16
CA ASN A 77 13.71 12.22 -7.67
C ASN A 77 12.60 11.20 -7.40
N ILE A 78 12.49 10.18 -8.26
CA ILE A 78 11.71 8.97 -7.94
C ILE A 78 12.60 8.00 -7.18
N VAL A 79 12.15 7.57 -6.01
CA VAL A 79 12.81 6.54 -5.20
C VAL A 79 11.89 5.33 -5.06
N LEU A 80 12.46 4.13 -5.15
CA LEU A 80 11.78 2.87 -4.84
C LEU A 80 12.28 2.35 -3.49
N TYR A 81 11.36 2.18 -2.55
CA TYR A 81 11.63 1.56 -1.27
C TYR A 81 11.67 0.04 -1.40
N ASP A 82 12.66 -0.61 -0.76
CA ASP A 82 12.76 -2.08 -0.73
C ASP A 82 11.55 -2.66 0.02
N LEU A 83 11.09 -2.01 1.10
CA LEU A 83 9.85 -2.30 1.82
C LEU A 83 9.24 -1.00 2.36
N ILE A 84 7.92 -0.99 2.55
CA ILE A 84 7.14 0.07 3.20
C ILE A 84 6.32 -0.48 4.37
N GLY A 85 6.29 0.26 5.49
CA GLY A 85 5.32 0.10 6.57
C GLY A 85 3.95 0.75 6.28
N ALA A 86 3.08 0.79 7.30
CA ALA A 86 1.80 1.50 7.26
C ALA A 86 1.65 2.47 8.44
N SER A 87 0.83 3.51 8.24
CA SER A 87 0.46 4.49 9.28
C SER A 87 -1.07 4.59 9.47
N PRO A 88 -1.74 3.55 10.02
CA PRO A 88 -3.18 3.58 10.25
C PRO A 88 -3.62 4.57 11.33
N THR A 89 -4.86 5.03 11.19
CA THR A 89 -5.60 5.79 12.19
C THR A 89 -6.06 4.87 13.33
N ILE A 90 -5.78 5.25 14.57
CA ILE A 90 -6.17 4.56 15.80
C ILE A 90 -7.18 5.44 16.55
N GLY A 91 -8.43 4.97 16.66
CA GLY A 91 -9.47 5.65 17.44
C GLY A 91 -9.23 5.56 18.95
N ARG A 92 -9.69 6.57 19.69
CA ARG A 92 -9.63 6.65 21.15
C ARG A 92 -11.04 6.71 21.74
N GLU A 93 -11.16 6.36 23.03
CA GLU A 93 -12.45 6.30 23.74
C GLU A 93 -13.16 7.66 23.85
N ASP A 94 -12.42 8.77 23.77
CA ASP A 94 -12.93 10.14 23.75
C ASP A 94 -13.47 10.59 22.37
N GLY A 95 -13.47 9.71 21.38
CA GLY A 95 -13.88 10.01 20.00
C GLY A 95 -12.82 10.70 19.16
N SER A 96 -11.64 11.00 19.71
CA SER A 96 -10.48 11.47 18.96
C SER A 96 -9.71 10.31 18.31
N PHE A 97 -8.65 10.62 17.56
CA PHE A 97 -7.78 9.62 16.96
C PHE A 97 -6.30 10.02 17.05
N GLY A 98 -5.42 9.05 16.84
CA GLY A 98 -4.00 9.25 16.57
C GLY A 98 -3.54 8.43 15.38
N PHE A 99 -2.29 8.61 14.98
CA PHE A 99 -1.61 7.76 14.00
C PHE A 99 -0.61 6.86 14.72
N GLY A 100 -0.55 5.59 14.34
CA GLY A 100 0.52 4.67 14.75
C GLY A 100 1.35 4.26 13.56
N VAL A 101 2.67 4.14 13.69
CA VAL A 101 3.55 3.65 12.62
C VAL A 101 3.84 2.17 12.85
N PHE A 102 3.63 1.35 11.83
CA PHE A 102 3.84 -0.10 11.85
C PHE A 102 4.85 -0.46 10.75
N GLU A 103 6.07 -0.83 11.16
CA GLU A 103 7.06 -1.41 10.25
C GLU A 103 6.54 -2.74 9.69
N TYR A 104 6.75 -2.98 8.39
CA TYR A 104 6.36 -4.25 7.78
C TYR A 104 7.41 -5.32 8.06
N HIS A 105 6.96 -6.44 8.62
CA HIS A 105 7.72 -7.68 8.71
C HIS A 105 6.89 -8.79 8.06
N GLU A 106 7.49 -9.56 7.15
CA GLU A 106 6.76 -10.60 6.40
C GLU A 106 6.18 -11.70 7.30
N ASP A 107 6.61 -11.79 8.56
CA ASP A 107 6.13 -12.74 9.56
C ASP A 107 4.95 -12.23 10.45
N ARG A 108 4.42 -10.99 10.31
CA ARG A 108 3.56 -10.35 11.37
C ARG A 108 2.39 -9.43 10.98
N LEU A 109 1.42 -9.30 11.91
CA LEU A 109 0.00 -8.94 11.70
C LEU A 109 -0.40 -7.58 12.40
N MET A 110 -1.37 -6.70 12.01
CA MET A 110 -2.16 -6.47 10.76
C MET A 110 -3.17 -5.19 10.81
N MET A 111 -4.19 -4.95 9.90
CA MET A 111 -5.17 -3.77 9.62
C MET A 111 -6.04 -3.72 8.29
N SER A 112 -7.13 -2.95 8.18
CA SER A 112 -7.87 -2.72 6.89
C SER A 112 -7.24 -1.70 5.91
N VAL A 113 -7.47 -1.77 4.58
CA VAL A 113 -6.93 -0.77 3.61
C VAL A 113 -7.91 -0.18 2.60
N SER A 114 -7.65 1.11 2.34
CA SER A 114 -7.98 1.84 1.12
C SER A 114 -6.68 2.15 0.37
N VAL A 115 -6.66 1.96 -0.95
CA VAL A 115 -5.51 2.26 -1.82
C VAL A 115 -5.79 3.55 -2.58
N GLU A 116 -4.95 4.55 -2.34
CA GLU A 116 -4.93 5.82 -3.07
C GLU A 116 -3.52 6.01 -3.63
N LEU A 117 -3.41 6.26 -4.94
CA LEU A 117 -2.15 6.27 -5.66
C LEU A 117 -2.12 7.43 -6.65
N ASN A 118 -0.95 8.01 -6.84
CA ASN A 118 -0.68 8.95 -7.92
C ASN A 118 -0.67 8.19 -9.27
N HIS A 119 -1.46 8.66 -10.24
CA HIS A 119 -1.64 7.97 -11.52
C HIS A 119 -0.39 7.95 -12.42
N GLY A 120 0.55 8.86 -12.17
CA GLY A 120 1.88 8.83 -12.79
C GLY A 120 2.75 7.66 -12.31
N LEU A 121 2.51 7.17 -11.09
CA LEU A 121 3.27 6.07 -10.49
C LEU A 121 2.60 4.70 -10.69
N ALA A 122 1.27 4.65 -10.63
CA ALA A 122 0.49 3.41 -10.73
C ALA A 122 -0.76 3.58 -11.61
N ASP A 123 -1.40 2.48 -12.00
CA ASP A 123 -2.67 2.48 -12.73
C ASP A 123 -3.55 1.29 -12.32
N GLY A 124 -4.75 1.19 -12.91
CA GLY A 124 -5.74 0.17 -12.58
C GLY A 124 -5.27 -1.29 -12.74
N TYR A 125 -4.24 -1.58 -13.55
CA TYR A 125 -3.67 -2.93 -13.66
C TYR A 125 -2.94 -3.32 -12.36
N HIS A 126 -2.16 -2.39 -11.81
CA HIS A 126 -1.38 -2.58 -10.58
C HIS A 126 -2.31 -2.68 -9.37
N VAL A 127 -3.38 -1.87 -9.34
CA VAL A 127 -4.45 -2.00 -8.34
C VAL A 127 -5.18 -3.35 -8.45
N ALA A 128 -5.43 -3.85 -9.66
CA ALA A 128 -6.03 -5.18 -9.85
C ALA A 128 -5.08 -6.33 -9.47
N GLN A 129 -3.77 -6.18 -9.69
CA GLN A 129 -2.76 -7.12 -9.19
C GLN A 129 -2.72 -7.12 -7.65
N PHE A 130 -2.78 -5.94 -7.02
CA PHE A 130 -2.81 -5.80 -5.56
C PHE A 130 -3.97 -6.57 -4.94
N PHE A 131 -5.21 -6.32 -5.40
CA PHE A 131 -6.38 -7.03 -4.88
C PHE A 131 -6.36 -8.52 -5.22
N ARG A 132 -5.76 -8.93 -6.34
CA ARG A 132 -5.57 -10.36 -6.67
C ARG A 132 -4.61 -11.04 -5.69
N LEU A 133 -3.44 -10.44 -5.44
CA LEU A 133 -2.46 -10.96 -4.49
C LEU A 133 -3.04 -11.00 -3.06
N LEU A 134 -3.75 -9.95 -2.66
CA LEU A 134 -4.45 -9.89 -1.37
C LEU A 134 -5.46 -11.04 -1.19
N ASN A 135 -6.23 -11.36 -2.23
CA ASN A 135 -7.19 -12.48 -2.19
C ASN A 135 -6.53 -13.88 -2.24
N MET A 136 -5.25 -13.97 -2.60
CA MET A 136 -4.50 -15.23 -2.68
C MET A 136 -3.70 -15.54 -1.40
N LEU A 137 -3.63 -14.61 -0.45
CA LEU A 137 -2.78 -14.68 0.74
C LEU A 137 -3.57 -15.06 1.99
#